data_AF-A0A645CWY7-F1
#
_entry.id   AF-A0A645CWY7-F1
#
_cell.length_a   1.000
_cell.length_b   1.000
_cell.length_c   1.000
_cell.angle_alpha   90.00
_cell.angle_beta   90.00
_cell.angle_gamma   90.00
#
_symmetry.space_group_name_H-M   'P 1'
#
loop_
_entity.id
_entity.type
_entity.pdbx_description
1 polymer ?
#
loop_
_entity_poly.entity_id
_entity_poly.type
_entity_poly.pdbx_seq_one_letter_code
_entity_poly.pdbx_strand_id
1 'polypeptide(L)'
;MSGSTDVSDVSWVAPTVQCNTSCYALNTPGHSWQLVAHGKNNWAHTGMLKAAKAMAGVGLDLLWNPALLEQAKKELTERIGPEGYQCPIPAGVKPSPVK
;
A
#
# COMPACT_ATOMS: atom_id res chain seq x y z
N MET A 1 -3.64 -3.74 -8.73
CA MET A 1 -4.75 -2.91 -8.24
C MET A 1 -4.52 -1.52 -8.79
N SER A 2 -5.47 -0.97 -9.56
CA SER A 2 -5.41 0.42 -9.98
C SER A 2 -6.04 1.28 -8.87
N GLY A 3 -5.41 2.39 -8.52
CA GLY A 3 -5.85 3.26 -7.43
C GLY A 3 -5.06 4.57 -7.43
N SER A 4 -5.52 5.53 -6.65
CA SER A 4 -4.83 6.80 -6.43
C SER A 4 -4.51 6.90 -4.94
N THR A 5 -3.24 6.77 -4.60
CA THR A 5 -2.74 6.72 -3.22
C THR A 5 -1.32 7.27 -3.16
N ASP A 6 -0.99 7.95 -2.06
CA ASP A 6 0.33 8.47 -1.75
C ASP A 6 1.38 7.36 -1.56
N VAL A 7 0.95 6.14 -1.25
CA VAL A 7 1.81 4.94 -1.21
C VAL A 7 2.56 4.73 -2.52
N SER A 8 2.01 5.20 -3.65
CA SER A 8 2.68 5.15 -4.95
C SER A 8 4.02 5.90 -4.90
N ASP A 9 4.07 7.08 -4.29
CA ASP A 9 5.30 7.87 -4.17
C ASP A 9 6.30 7.18 -3.24
N VAL A 10 5.83 6.59 -2.14
CA VAL A 10 6.66 5.79 -1.22
C VAL A 10 7.28 4.58 -1.93
N SER A 11 6.55 3.95 -2.86
CA SER A 11 7.02 2.78 -3.61
C SER A 11 8.20 3.03 -4.55
N TRP A 12 8.54 4.31 -4.78
CA TRP A 12 9.74 4.73 -5.48
C TRP A 12 10.95 4.94 -4.55
N VAL A 13 10.75 4.95 -3.23
CA VAL A 13 11.82 5.24 -2.27
C VAL A 13 12.14 4.03 -1.40
N ALA A 14 11.15 3.17 -1.13
CA ALA A 14 11.32 1.98 -0.31
C ALA A 14 10.66 0.74 -0.94
N PRO A 15 11.20 -0.47 -0.73
CA PRO A 15 10.54 -1.70 -1.16
C PRO A 15 9.15 -1.76 -0.53
N THR A 16 8.13 -1.81 -1.37
CA THR A 16 6.74 -1.61 -0.95
C THR A 16 5.88 -2.74 -1.48
N VAL A 17 5.08 -3.34 -0.61
CA VAL A 17 4.07 -4.32 -0.96
C VAL A 17 2.76 -3.94 -0.27
N GLN A 18 1.64 -4.22 -0.93
CA GLN A 18 0.31 -4.03 -0.39
C GLN A 18 -0.43 -5.36 -0.40
N CYS A 19 -1.31 -5.58 0.57
CA CYS A 19 -2.18 -6.75 0.60
C CYS A 19 -3.64 -6.32 0.60
N ASN A 20 -4.49 -7.15 -0.02
CA ASN A 20 -5.93 -7.04 0.10
C ASN A 20 -6.48 -8.31 0.73
N THR A 21 -7.39 -8.14 1.67
CA THR A 21 -8.06 -9.23 2.37
C THR A 21 -9.58 -9.05 2.29
N SER A 22 -10.32 -10.12 2.58
CA SER A 22 -11.79 -10.16 2.50
C SER A 22 -12.47 -9.31 3.59
N CYS A 23 -12.33 -7.98 3.50
CA CYS A 23 -12.92 -7.00 4.42
C CYS A 23 -14.27 -6.44 3.94
N TYR A 24 -14.67 -6.76 2.71
CA TYR A 24 -15.96 -6.39 2.11
C TYR A 24 -16.40 -7.50 1.13
N ALA A 25 -17.69 -7.56 0.81
CA ALA A 25 -18.21 -8.53 -0.15
C ALA A 25 -17.61 -8.33 -1.55
N LEU A 26 -17.40 -9.42 -2.28
CA LEU A 26 -16.89 -9.39 -3.65
C LEU A 26 -17.74 -8.46 -4.52
N ASN A 27 -17.08 -7.72 -5.42
CA ASN A 27 -17.69 -6.74 -6.32
C ASN A 27 -18.37 -5.54 -5.66
N THR A 28 -18.22 -5.32 -4.35
CA THR A 28 -18.64 -4.06 -3.72
C THR A 28 -17.80 -2.91 -4.30
N PRO A 29 -18.40 -1.87 -4.91
CA PRO A 29 -17.65 -0.75 -5.43
C PRO A 29 -16.92 0.02 -4.33
N GLY A 30 -15.69 0.44 -4.59
CA GLY A 30 -15.00 1.45 -3.78
C GLY A 30 -15.80 2.75 -3.73
N HIS A 31 -15.62 3.55 -2.66
CA HIS A 31 -16.31 4.84 -2.49
C HIS A 31 -17.86 4.75 -2.49
N SER A 32 -18.42 3.65 -1.97
CA SER A 32 -19.86 3.42 -1.89
C SER A 32 -20.36 3.31 -0.45
N TRP A 33 -21.65 3.59 -0.24
CA TRP A 33 -22.29 3.40 1.08
C TRP A 33 -22.32 1.93 1.52
N GLN A 34 -22.38 1.00 0.58
CA GLN A 34 -22.28 -0.43 0.83
C GLN A 34 -20.93 -0.77 1.47
N LEU A 35 -19.83 -0.19 0.96
CA LEU A 35 -18.51 -0.37 1.54
C LEU A 35 -18.43 0.20 2.97
N VAL A 36 -19.03 1.38 3.20
CA VAL A 36 -19.11 1.98 4.55
C VAL A 36 -19.87 1.06 5.51
N ALA A 37 -21.01 0.51 5.09
CA ALA A 37 -21.81 -0.40 5.90
C ALA A 37 -21.05 -1.69 6.23
N HIS A 38 -20.26 -2.22 5.28
CA HIS A 38 -19.45 -3.42 5.47
C HIS A 38 -18.40 -3.27 6.58
N GLY A 39 -17.72 -2.12 6.66
CA GLY A 39 -16.60 -1.90 7.58
C GLY A 39 -16.91 -2.08 9.07
N LYS A 40 -18.18 -2.08 9.48
CA LYS A 40 -18.60 -2.27 10.88
C LYS A 40 -18.90 -3.73 11.25
N ASN A 41 -18.81 -4.67 10.31
CA ASN A 41 -19.17 -6.06 10.56
C ASN A 41 -18.00 -6.86 11.13
N ASN A 42 -18.32 -7.88 11.94
CA ASN A 42 -17.32 -8.78 12.55
C ASN A 42 -16.39 -9.45 11.51
N TRP A 43 -16.93 -9.82 10.35
CA TRP A 43 -16.13 -10.44 9.29
C TRP A 43 -15.14 -9.48 8.63
N ALA A 44 -15.44 -8.17 8.59
CA ALA A 44 -14.49 -7.16 8.13
C ALA A 44 -13.30 -7.06 9.09
N HIS A 45 -13.55 -7.10 10.40
CA HIS A 45 -12.49 -7.13 11.41
C HIS A 45 -11.65 -8.42 11.34
N THR A 46 -12.26 -9.58 11.07
CA THR A 46 -11.51 -10.83 10.83
C THR A 46 -10.58 -10.70 9.62
N GLY A 47 -11.05 -10.10 8.52
CA GLY A 47 -10.23 -9.79 7.35
C GLY A 47 -9.07 -8.85 7.70
N MET A 48 -9.33 -7.78 8.45
CA MET A 48 -8.32 -6.84 8.92
C MET A 48 -7.24 -7.53 9.76
N LEU A 49 -7.61 -8.40 10.70
CA LEU A 49 -6.64 -9.16 11.51
C LEU A 49 -5.81 -10.14 10.67
N LYS A 50 -6.37 -10.69 9.59
CA LYS A 50 -5.61 -11.52 8.64
C LYS A 50 -4.56 -10.68 7.92
N ALA A 51 -4.90 -9.47 7.46
CA ALA A 51 -3.95 -8.54 6.85
C ALA A 51 -2.84 -8.16 7.84
N ALA A 52 -3.20 -7.83 9.08
CA ALA A 52 -2.24 -7.49 10.13
C ALA A 52 -1.22 -8.61 10.38
N LYS A 53 -1.67 -9.87 10.47
CA LYS A 53 -0.78 -11.02 10.61
C LYS A 53 0.15 -11.21 9.41
N ALA A 54 -0.35 -11.00 8.19
CA ALA A 54 0.48 -11.08 6.99
C ALA A 54 1.56 -9.98 6.98
N MET A 55 1.21 -8.73 7.29
CA MET A 55 2.17 -7.62 7.38
C MET A 55 3.20 -7.84 8.49
N ALA A 56 2.78 -8.35 9.65
CA ALA A 56 3.70 -8.70 10.73
C ALA A 56 4.67 -9.82 10.32
N GLY A 57 4.18 -10.83 9.61
CA GLY A 57 5.01 -11.91 9.04
C GLY A 57 6.08 -11.39 8.10
N VAL A 58 5.72 -10.50 7.17
CA VAL A 58 6.68 -9.85 6.26
C VAL A 58 7.75 -9.08 7.04
N GLY A 59 7.35 -8.28 8.03
CA GLY A 59 8.31 -7.54 8.87
C GLY A 59 9.27 -8.48 9.62
N LEU A 60 8.73 -9.59 10.13
CA LEU A 60 9.49 -10.60 10.84
C LEU A 60 10.51 -11.32 9.93
N ASP A 61 10.10 -11.70 8.72
CA ASP A 61 10.96 -12.32 7.73
C ASP A 61 12.10 -11.38 7.33
N LEU A 62 11.82 -10.08 7.15
CA LEU A 62 12.85 -9.08 6.84
C LEU A 62 13.83 -8.84 8.00
N LEU A 63 13.37 -8.93 9.24
CA LEU A 63 14.23 -8.79 10.42
C LEU A 63 15.15 -10.02 10.62
N TRP A 64 14.64 -11.22 10.38
CA TRP A 64 15.43 -12.45 10.57
C TRP A 64 16.24 -12.88 9.36
N ASN A 65 15.90 -12.41 8.16
CA ASN A 65 16.61 -12.72 6.94
C ASN A 65 17.11 -11.43 6.25
N PRO A 66 18.27 -10.89 6.65
CA PRO A 66 18.85 -9.70 6.03
C PRO A 66 19.07 -9.86 4.52
N ALA A 67 19.34 -11.08 4.03
CA ALA A 67 19.51 -11.32 2.60
C ALA A 67 18.21 -11.07 1.80
N LEU A 68 17.04 -11.34 2.38
CA LEU A 68 15.75 -11.02 1.77
C LEU A 68 15.55 -9.51 1.63
N LEU A 69 15.94 -8.74 2.65
CA LEU A 69 15.88 -7.28 2.60
C LEU A 69 16.81 -6.71 1.53
N GLU A 70 18.03 -7.23 1.42
CA GLU A 70 18.97 -6.79 0.38
C GLU A 70 18.48 -7.14 -1.04
N GLN A 71 17.85 -8.31 -1.21
CA GLN A 71 17.19 -8.67 -2.47
C GLN A 71 16.05 -7.70 -2.82
N ALA A 72 15.21 -7.33 -1.85
CA ALA A 72 14.12 -6.38 -2.06
C ALA A 72 14.63 -4.97 -2.43
N LYS A 73 15.71 -4.50 -1.81
CA LYS A 73 16.36 -3.22 -2.17
C LYS A 73 16.97 -3.27 -3.57
N LYS A 74 17.60 -4.40 -3.92
CA LYS A 74 18.18 -4.61 -5.25
C LYS A 74 17.10 -4.58 -6.33
N GLU A 75 16.00 -5.32 -6.16
CA GLU A 75 14.86 -5.27 -7.10
C GLU A 75 14.32 -3.85 -7.27
N LEU A 76 14.12 -3.12 -6.17
CA LEU A 76 13.68 -1.72 -6.21
C LEU A 76 14.62 -0.86 -7.07
N THR A 77 15.93 -1.01 -6.85
CA THR A 77 16.95 -0.21 -7.55
C THR A 77 16.96 -0.51 -9.04
N GLU A 78 16.83 -1.78 -9.41
CA GLU A 78 16.75 -2.23 -10.81
C GLU A 78 15.47 -1.74 -11.49
N ARG A 79 14.33 -1.76 -10.78
CA ARG A 79 13.03 -1.33 -11.31
C ARG A 79 12.95 0.18 -11.54
N ILE A 80 13.50 0.99 -10.63
CA ILE A 80 13.47 2.45 -10.75
C ILE A 80 14.49 2.93 -11.79
N GLY A 81 15.66 2.28 -11.84
CA GLY A 81 16.75 2.72 -12.69
C GLY A 81 17.42 4.02 -12.22
N PRO A 82 18.36 4.56 -13.01
CA PRO A 82 19.19 5.69 -12.59
C PRO A 82 18.44 7.03 -12.51
N GLU A 83 17.31 7.15 -13.23
CA GLU A 83 16.54 8.40 -13.31
C GLU A 83 15.78 8.72 -12.01
N GLY A 84 15.58 7.72 -11.15
CA GLY A 84 14.91 7.91 -9.87
C GLY A 84 13.42 8.25 -10.00
N TYR A 85 12.85 8.78 -8.91
CA TYR A 85 11.51 9.34 -8.90
C TYR A 85 11.52 10.84 -9.16
N GLN A 86 10.67 11.27 -10.09
CA GLN A 86 10.36 12.67 -10.30
C GLN A 86 8.90 12.89 -9.96
N CYS A 87 8.64 13.75 -8.98
CA CYS A 87 7.28 14.11 -8.62
C CYS A 87 6.59 14.77 -9.83
N PRO A 88 5.45 14.25 -10.31
CA PRO A 88 4.77 14.82 -11.46
C PRO A 88 4.10 16.17 -11.13
N ILE A 89 4.00 16.53 -9.85
CA ILE A 89 3.47 17.81 -9.38
C ILE A 89 4.62 18.84 -9.37
N PRO A 90 4.51 19.95 -10.13
CA PRO A 90 5.53 20.99 -10.13
C PRO A 90 5.79 21.58 -8.74
N ALA A 91 7.04 21.99 -8.52
CA ALA A 91 7.43 22.67 -7.29
C ALA A 91 6.56 23.93 -7.06
N GLY A 92 6.09 24.11 -5.82
CA GLY A 92 5.32 25.28 -5.41
C GLY A 92 3.80 25.19 -5.65
N VAL A 93 3.30 24.12 -6.29
CA VAL A 93 1.87 23.85 -6.34
C VAL A 93 1.35 23.60 -4.93
N LYS A 94 0.29 24.33 -4.55
CA LYS A 94 -0.41 24.15 -3.27
C LYS A 94 -1.83 23.66 -3.53
N PRO A 95 -2.43 22.87 -2.62
CA PRO A 95 -3.85 22.56 -2.68
C PRO A 95 -4.67 23.85 -2.76
N SER A 96 -5.78 23.83 -3.51
CA SER A 96 -6.75 24.92 -3.45
C SER A 96 -7.17 25.14 -2.00
N PRO A 97 -7.34 26.40 -1.54
CA PRO A 97 -8.09 26.62 -0.32
C PRO A 97 -9.44 25.90 -0.45
N VAL A 98 -9.80 25.15 0.59
CA VAL A 98 -11.07 24.41 0.68
C VAL A 98 -12.21 25.43 0.50
N LYS A 99 -13.13 25.15 -0.42
CA LYS A 99 -14.37 25.93 -0.57
C LYS A 99 -15.38 25.55 0.49
#